data_AF-A0A9E0XXV2-F1
#
_entry.id   AF-A0A9E0XXV2-F1
#
_cell.length_a   1.000
_cell.length_b   1.000
_cell.length_c   1.000
_cell.angle_alpha   90.00
_cell.angle_beta   90.00
_cell.angle_gamma   90.00
#
_symmetry.space_group_name_H-M   'P 1'
#
loop_
_entity.id
_entity.type
_entity.pdbx_description
1 polymer ?
#
loop_
_entity_poly.entity_id
_entity_poly.type
_entity_poly.pdbx_seq_one_letter_code
_entity_poly.pdbx_strand_id
1 'polypeptide(L)'
;MGDVEISLEITGSVGLGISKKFGFGFVQELLAATKAVKQKYPQTKSLIDIGGEDAKIVFFGDSGGVDLRMNGNCAGGTGAFIDQMALILGTDVDSLSKLA
;
A
#
# COMPACT_ATOMS: atom_id res chain seq x y z
N MET A 1 4.55 14.59 -30.06
CA MET A 1 4.83 14.70 -28.62
C MET A 1 6.33 14.96 -28.51
N GLY A 2 6.74 16.15 -28.03
CA GLY A 2 8.14 16.56 -28.01
C GLY A 2 8.95 15.85 -26.92
N ASP A 3 10.13 16.39 -26.60
CA ASP A 3 10.95 15.89 -25.49
C ASP A 3 10.22 16.12 -24.15
N VAL A 4 10.03 15.03 -23.39
CA VAL A 4 9.39 15.07 -22.07
C VAL A 4 10.43 14.63 -21.04
N GLU A 5 10.62 15.45 -20.01
CA GLU A 5 11.46 15.12 -18.87
C GLU A 5 10.72 14.12 -17.96
N ILE A 6 11.38 13.00 -17.65
CA ILE A 6 10.82 11.93 -16.82
C ILE A 6 11.70 11.77 -15.58
N SER A 7 11.08 11.76 -14.40
CA SER A 7 11.71 11.32 -13.16
C SER A 7 11.22 9.94 -12.76
N LEU A 8 12.14 9.09 -12.28
CA LEU A 8 11.84 7.74 -11.81
C LEU A 8 12.16 7.62 -10.31
N GLU A 9 11.18 7.15 -9.55
CA GLU A 9 11.31 6.86 -8.12
C GLU A 9 10.77 5.45 -7.82
N ILE A 10 11.36 4.78 -6.83
CA ILE A 10 11.02 3.41 -6.41
C ILE A 10 10.39 3.46 -5.01
N THR A 11 9.48 2.52 -4.74
CA THR A 11 8.86 2.35 -3.42
C THR A 11 8.85 0.89 -2.96
N GLY A 12 8.29 0.63 -1.77
CA GLY A 12 8.24 -0.69 -1.14
C GLY A 12 9.53 -1.07 -0.40
N SER A 13 9.42 -1.96 0.59
CA SER A 13 10.54 -2.38 1.44
C SER A 13 11.71 -3.00 0.65
N VAL A 14 11.41 -3.90 -0.29
CA VAL A 14 12.39 -4.49 -1.22
C VAL A 14 12.94 -3.44 -2.19
N GLY A 15 12.10 -2.49 -2.62
CA GLY A 15 12.46 -1.44 -3.57
C GLY A 15 13.55 -0.49 -3.06
N LEU A 16 13.68 -0.32 -1.74
CA LEU A 16 14.76 0.49 -1.16
C LEU A 16 16.16 -0.04 -1.52
N GLY A 17 16.33 -1.36 -1.56
CA GLY A 17 17.59 -1.99 -1.98
C GLY A 17 17.89 -1.74 -3.46
N ILE A 18 16.85 -1.79 -4.31
CA ILE A 18 16.95 -1.54 -5.74
C ILE A 18 17.31 -0.07 -6.00
N SER A 19 16.61 0.87 -5.34
CA SER A 19 16.90 2.31 -5.41
C SER A 19 18.38 2.60 -5.09
N LYS A 20 18.89 2.05 -3.98
CA LYS A 20 20.30 2.23 -3.59
C LYS A 20 21.28 1.62 -4.59
N LYS A 21 20.98 0.44 -5.11
CA LYS A 21 21.89 -0.29 -6.03
C LYS A 21 22.06 0.42 -7.36
N PHE A 22 21.00 1.06 -7.86
CA PHE A 22 20.99 1.67 -9.20
C PHE A 22 20.93 3.20 -9.19
N GLY A 23 20.92 3.83 -8.01
CA GLY A 23 20.92 5.29 -7.87
C GLY A 23 19.59 5.96 -8.22
N PHE A 24 18.47 5.23 -8.15
CA PHE A 24 17.13 5.82 -8.36
C PHE A 24 16.60 6.48 -7.09
N GLY A 25 15.70 7.46 -7.25
CA GLY A 25 14.98 8.05 -6.13
C GLY A 25 14.15 7.00 -5.35
N PHE A 26 13.90 7.26 -4.08
CA PHE A 26 13.04 6.42 -3.24
C PHE A 26 11.94 7.27 -2.62
N VAL A 27 10.70 6.79 -2.71
CA VAL A 27 9.52 7.39 -2.08
C VAL A 27 8.83 6.34 -1.24
N GLN A 28 8.34 6.71 -0.04
CA GLN A 28 7.56 5.78 0.77
C GLN A 28 6.21 5.49 0.12
N GLU A 29 5.77 4.23 0.20
CA GLU A 29 4.58 3.75 -0.53
C GLU A 29 3.33 4.52 -0.15
N LEU A 30 3.18 4.81 1.15
CA LEU A 30 2.02 5.53 1.66
C LEU A 30 2.00 6.98 1.20
N LEU A 31 3.17 7.63 1.07
CA LEU A 31 3.27 8.99 0.52
C LEU A 31 2.94 9.00 -0.97
N ALA A 32 3.46 8.04 -1.73
CA ALA A 32 3.16 7.89 -3.15
C ALA A 32 1.66 7.66 -3.39
N ALA A 33 1.05 6.74 -2.64
CA ALA A 33 -0.37 6.43 -2.69
C ALA A 33 -1.23 7.64 -2.27
N THR A 34 -0.90 8.30 -1.15
CA THR A 34 -1.58 9.51 -0.65
C THR A 34 -1.57 10.61 -1.70
N LYS A 35 -0.42 10.87 -2.35
CA LYS A 35 -0.30 11.87 -3.42
C LYS A 35 -1.17 11.51 -4.62
N ALA A 36 -1.11 10.25 -5.07
CA ALA A 36 -1.90 9.78 -6.20
C ALA A 36 -3.41 9.88 -5.93
N VAL A 37 -3.87 9.49 -4.73
CA VAL A 37 -5.27 9.57 -4.32
C VAL A 37 -5.73 11.02 -4.21
N LYS A 38 -4.97 11.91 -3.57
CA LYS A 38 -5.31 13.35 -3.51
C LYS A 38 -5.46 13.97 -4.90
N GLN A 39 -4.63 13.57 -5.86
CA GLN A 39 -4.67 14.11 -7.20
C GLN A 39 -5.82 13.55 -8.04
N LYS A 40 -6.08 12.23 -7.96
CA LYS A 40 -7.08 11.56 -8.80
C LYS A 40 -8.48 11.52 -8.18
N TYR A 41 -8.58 11.52 -6.86
CA TYR A 41 -9.81 11.36 -6.08
C TYR A 41 -9.85 12.36 -4.91
N PRO A 42 -9.95 13.68 -5.19
CA PRO A 42 -9.84 14.73 -4.17
C PRO A 42 -10.94 14.68 -3.09
N GLN A 43 -12.07 14.03 -3.37
CA GLN A 43 -13.18 13.84 -2.43
C GLN A 43 -12.95 12.72 -1.41
N THR A 44 -11.91 11.89 -1.57
CA THR A 44 -11.63 10.77 -0.67
C THR A 44 -11.33 11.27 0.74
N LYS A 45 -12.04 10.73 1.73
CA LYS A 45 -11.84 11.07 3.15
C LYS A 45 -10.86 10.16 3.86
N SER A 46 -10.74 8.91 3.41
CA SER A 46 -9.75 7.98 3.92
C SER A 46 -9.21 7.07 2.83
N LEU A 47 -7.94 6.68 2.94
CA LEU A 47 -7.31 5.61 2.18
C LEU A 47 -6.96 4.49 3.17
N ILE A 48 -7.35 3.26 2.85
CA ILE A 48 -6.99 2.06 3.61
C ILE A 48 -6.12 1.21 2.70
N ASP A 49 -4.92 0.90 3.15
CA ASP A 49 -3.95 0.03 2.50
C ASP A 49 -3.80 -1.23 3.35
N ILE A 50 -4.21 -2.38 2.80
CA ILE A 50 -4.14 -3.68 3.48
C ILE A 50 -3.04 -4.48 2.80
N GLY A 51 -1.86 -4.48 3.41
CA GLY A 51 -0.71 -5.25 2.93
C GLY A 51 -0.75 -6.70 3.39
N GLY A 52 0.34 -7.42 3.14
CA GLY A 52 0.52 -8.79 3.65
C GLY A 52 0.85 -8.81 5.15
N GLU A 53 1.69 -7.88 5.62
CA GLU A 53 2.20 -7.85 6.99
C GLU A 53 1.48 -6.83 7.89
N ASP A 54 1.16 -5.66 7.33
CA ASP A 54 0.56 -4.55 8.05
C ASP A 54 -0.67 -3.99 7.28
N ALA A 55 -1.45 -3.17 7.98
CA ALA A 55 -2.51 -2.37 7.42
C ALA A 55 -2.32 -0.91 7.85
N LYS A 56 -2.48 -0.01 6.88
CA LYS A 56 -2.27 1.42 7.03
C LYS A 56 -3.56 2.16 6.69
N ILE A 57 -3.88 3.20 7.45
CA ILE A 57 -5.02 4.08 7.19
C ILE A 57 -4.52 5.51 7.14
N VAL A 58 -4.93 6.21 6.10
CA VAL A 58 -4.70 7.64 5.91
C VAL A 58 -6.03 8.35 6.00
N PHE A 59 -6.15 9.35 6.87
CA PHE A 59 -7.29 10.26 6.92
C PHE A 59 -6.91 11.59 6.28
N PHE A 60 -7.75 12.04 5.36
CA PHE A 60 -7.60 13.32 4.67
C PHE A 60 -8.44 14.37 5.38
N GLY A 61 -7.78 15.29 6.10
CA GLY A 61 -8.45 16.39 6.80
C GLY A 61 -8.86 17.51 5.83
N ASP A 62 -9.94 18.22 6.18
CA ASP A 62 -10.49 19.31 5.36
C ASP A 62 -9.53 20.51 5.23
N SER A 63 -8.59 20.67 6.16
CA SER A 63 -7.52 21.69 6.12
C SER A 63 -6.28 21.26 5.32
N GLY A 64 -6.35 20.16 4.58
CA GLY A 64 -5.23 19.62 3.80
C GLY A 64 -4.26 18.75 4.60
N GLY A 65 -4.42 18.68 5.93
CA GLY A 65 -3.69 17.79 6.82
C GLY A 65 -3.92 16.31 6.51
N VAL A 66 -2.93 15.49 6.85
CA VAL A 66 -2.95 14.04 6.64
C VAL A 66 -2.65 13.37 7.98
N ASP A 67 -3.56 12.53 8.49
CA ASP A 67 -3.33 11.69 9.68
C ASP A 67 -3.07 10.25 9.21
N LEU A 68 -1.92 9.70 9.60
CA LEU A 68 -1.47 8.37 9.21
C LEU A 68 -1.49 7.45 10.42
N ARG A 69 -2.20 6.34 10.30
CA ARG A 69 -2.32 5.29 11.31
C ARG A 69 -1.87 3.97 10.72
N MET A 70 -1.26 3.13 11.54
CA MET A 70 -0.82 1.79 11.15
C MET A 70 -1.11 0.85 12.30
N ASN A 71 -1.57 -0.36 12.00
CA ASN A 71 -1.68 -1.40 13.03
C ASN A 71 -0.27 -1.92 13.40
N GLY A 72 -0.12 -2.49 14.59
CA GLY A 72 1.04 -3.34 14.87
C GLY A 72 0.95 -4.66 14.09
N ASN A 73 1.97 -5.53 14.20
CA ASN A 73 2.07 -6.86 13.56
C ASN A 73 0.97 -7.89 13.94
N CYS A 74 -0.23 -7.44 14.33
CA CYS A 74 -1.39 -8.31 14.47
C CYS A 74 -1.87 -8.73 13.08
N ALA A 75 -1.50 -9.95 12.68
CA ALA A 75 -1.76 -10.54 11.37
C ALA A 75 -3.26 -10.68 11.03
N GLY A 76 -4.17 -10.64 12.02
CA GLY A 76 -5.60 -10.93 11.82
C GLY A 76 -6.35 -10.00 10.86
N GLY A 77 -5.75 -8.87 10.44
CA GLY A 77 -6.37 -7.90 9.54
C GLY A 77 -5.66 -7.74 8.19
N THR A 78 -4.68 -8.59 7.84
CA THR A 78 -3.81 -8.42 6.67
C THR A 78 -3.90 -9.62 5.72
N GLY A 79 -3.24 -9.55 4.57
CA GLY A 79 -3.17 -10.66 3.61
C GLY A 79 -2.60 -11.95 4.21
N ALA A 80 -1.69 -11.87 5.18
CA ALA A 80 -1.14 -13.06 5.86
C ALA A 80 -2.20 -13.88 6.60
N PHE A 81 -3.28 -13.25 7.10
CA PHE A 81 -4.39 -14.00 7.68
C PHE A 81 -5.14 -14.80 6.61
N ILE A 82 -5.32 -14.23 5.42
CA ILE A 82 -5.98 -14.90 4.29
C ILE A 82 -5.16 -16.13 3.87
N ASP A 83 -3.84 -16.00 3.78
CA ASP A 83 -2.92 -17.11 3.50
C ASP A 83 -3.03 -18.23 4.54
N GLN A 84 -3.10 -17.86 5.83
CA GLN A 84 -3.27 -18.83 6.92
C GLN A 84 -4.63 -19.53 6.88
N MET A 85 -5.71 -18.81 6.55
CA MET A 85 -7.04 -19.40 6.44
C MET A 85 -7.13 -20.37 5.27
N ALA A 86 -6.52 -20.04 4.12
CA ALA A 86 -6.44 -20.94 2.98
C ALA A 86 -5.72 -22.25 3.35
N LEU A 87 -4.59 -22.16 4.06
CA LEU A 87 -3.86 -23.33 4.57
C LEU A 87 -4.73 -24.18 5.51
N ILE A 88 -5.41 -23.57 6.49
CA ILE A 88 -6.24 -24.29 7.47
C ILE A 88 -7.40 -25.00 6.80
N LEU A 89 -8.02 -24.37 5.80
CA LEU A 89 -9.15 -24.93 5.06
C LEU A 89 -8.74 -25.88 3.93
N GLY A 90 -7.42 -26.12 3.76
CA GLY A 90 -6.91 -27.01 2.72
C GLY A 90 -7.22 -26.52 1.31
N THR A 91 -7.25 -25.20 1.11
CA THR A 91 -7.56 -24.55 -0.17
C THR A 91 -6.49 -23.54 -0.58
N ASP A 92 -6.65 -22.92 -1.74
CA ASP A 92 -5.83 -21.79 -2.18
C ASP A 92 -6.56 -20.45 -1.93
N VAL A 93 -5.81 -19.35 -1.92
CA VAL A 93 -6.33 -18.00 -1.65
C VAL A 93 -7.44 -17.61 -2.65
N ASP A 94 -7.28 -17.98 -3.91
CA ASP A 94 -8.25 -17.68 -4.98
C ASP A 94 -9.58 -18.41 -4.80
N SER A 95 -9.55 -19.59 -4.17
CA SER A 95 -10.73 -20.40 -3.89
C SER A 95 -11.36 -20.11 -2.53
N LEU A 96 -10.66 -19.40 -1.64
CA LEU A 96 -11.14 -19.09 -0.29
C LEU A 96 -12.50 -18.38 -0.32
N SER A 97 -12.68 -17.43 -1.25
CA SER A 97 -13.96 -16.70 -1.41
C SER A 97 -15.14 -17.60 -1.77
N LYS A 98 -14.91 -18.79 -2.32
CA LYS A 98 -15.98 -19.73 -2.70
C LYS A 98 -16.44 -20.60 -1.52
N LEU A 99 -15.73 -20.56 -0.40
CA LEU A 99 -16.05 -21.30 0.83
C LEU A 99 -16.81 -20.45 1.86
N ALA A 100 -16.95 -19.14 1.62
CA ALA A 100 -17.66 -18.17 2.46
C ALA A 100 -19.14 -18.05 2.04
#